data_AF-A0A6P5CUC9-F1
#
_entry.id   AF-A0A6P5CUC9-F1
#
_cell.length_a   1.000
_cell.length_b   1.000
_cell.length_c   1.000
_cell.angle_alpha   90.00
_cell.angle_beta   90.00
_cell.angle_gamma   90.00
#
_symmetry.space_group_name_H-M   'P 1'
#
loop_
_entity.id
_entity.type
_entity.pdbx_description
1 polymer ?
#
loop_
_entity_poly.entity_id
_entity_poly.type
_entity_poly.pdbx_seq_one_letter_code
_entity_poly.pdbx_strand_id
1 'polypeptide(L)'
;MMGKKMKTLEGLLKDMEKGQSLLKSAREKGERALKYLEDAEAETLRKEIHDHVERLKELTSTVRKEHMTLEKGLHLTKEFSDKYKALTQWIAEYRDILHGPEEPKMELYEKKAQLSKYKSLQQTVLSHEPSVKSVREKGEALLELVQDVTLKDKIDQLQSDYQDLCSAAKEHVCSLEAKVRDHEDYNSELQEVEKWLLQMSGRLVAPDLMETSSLETITQQLARHKVGLISKELKNTGWL
;
A
#
# COMPACT_ATOMS: atom_id res chain seq x y z
N MET A 1 29.80 0.89 3.08
CA MET A 1 30.70 -0.17 3.63
C MET A 1 30.80 -1.38 2.69
N MET A 2 29.68 -1.93 2.20
CA MET A 2 29.66 -3.11 1.31
C MET A 2 30.42 -2.93 -0.02
N GLY A 3 30.30 -1.77 -0.69
CA GLY A 3 31.02 -1.53 -1.96
C GLY A 3 32.55 -1.53 -1.84
N LYS A 4 33.11 -1.18 -0.67
CA LYS A 4 34.57 -1.30 -0.43
C LYS A 4 34.97 -2.78 -0.27
N LYS A 5 34.19 -3.54 0.51
CA LYS A 5 34.40 -5.00 0.68
C LYS A 5 34.32 -5.75 -0.66
N MET A 6 33.39 -5.37 -1.55
CA MET A 6 33.25 -5.97 -2.88
C MET A 6 34.52 -5.81 -3.71
N LYS A 7 35.06 -4.59 -3.80
CA LYS A 7 36.33 -4.32 -4.50
C LYS A 7 37.50 -5.12 -3.92
N THR A 8 37.54 -5.30 -2.60
CA THR A 8 38.56 -6.14 -1.95
C THR A 8 38.42 -7.60 -2.36
N LEU A 9 37.20 -8.15 -2.39
CA LEU A 9 36.96 -9.53 -2.83
C LEU A 9 37.30 -9.75 -4.30
N GLU A 10 36.99 -8.80 -5.18
CA GLU A 10 37.42 -8.82 -6.59
C GLU A 10 38.95 -8.85 -6.73
N GLY A 11 39.66 -8.08 -5.89
CA GLY A 11 41.12 -8.11 -5.81
C GLY A 11 41.65 -9.47 -5.37
N LEU A 12 41.07 -10.03 -4.30
CA LEU A 12 41.43 -11.36 -3.80
C LEU A 12 41.18 -12.45 -4.84
N LEU A 13 40.07 -12.40 -5.59
CA LEU A 13 39.81 -13.36 -6.68
C LEU A 13 40.91 -13.31 -7.76
N LYS A 14 41.36 -12.12 -8.16
CA LYS A 14 42.49 -11.97 -9.09
C LYS A 14 43.78 -12.53 -8.52
N ASP A 15 44.03 -12.35 -7.22
CA ASP A 15 45.21 -12.91 -6.57
C ASP A 15 45.13 -14.44 -6.44
N MET A 16 43.94 -15.02 -6.25
CA MET A 16 43.73 -16.47 -6.30
C MET A 16 44.03 -17.04 -7.68
N GLU A 17 43.63 -16.36 -8.77
CA GLU A 17 43.97 -16.77 -10.15
C GLU A 17 45.48 -16.79 -10.38
N LYS A 18 46.19 -15.76 -9.91
CA LYS A 18 47.66 -15.76 -9.91
C LYS A 18 48.21 -16.93 -9.10
N GLY A 19 47.69 -17.17 -7.90
CA GLY A 19 48.07 -18.31 -7.05
C GLY A 19 47.89 -19.66 -7.76
N GLN A 20 46.79 -19.85 -8.50
CA GLN A 20 46.53 -21.07 -9.25
C GLN A 20 47.57 -21.28 -10.36
N SER A 21 47.95 -20.20 -11.07
CA SER A 21 49.01 -20.26 -12.07
C SER A 21 50.38 -20.60 -11.47
N LEU A 22 50.71 -20.04 -10.31
CA LEU A 22 51.95 -20.32 -9.59
C LEU A 22 52.01 -21.76 -9.08
N LEU A 23 50.92 -22.28 -8.49
CA LEU A 23 50.85 -23.67 -8.05
C LEU A 23 50.89 -24.66 -9.21
N LYS A 24 50.29 -24.33 -10.36
CA LYS A 24 50.44 -25.13 -11.57
C LYS A 24 51.92 -25.22 -11.98
N SER A 25 52.64 -24.10 -12.00
CA SER A 25 54.08 -24.09 -12.30
C SER A 25 54.89 -24.84 -11.23
N ALA A 26 54.57 -24.69 -9.95
CA ALA A 26 55.22 -25.39 -8.86
C ALA A 26 55.03 -26.91 -8.97
N ARG A 27 53.83 -27.37 -9.35
CA ARG A 27 53.55 -28.78 -9.62
C ARG A 27 54.37 -29.30 -10.80
N GLU A 28 54.41 -28.59 -11.92
CA GLU A 28 55.20 -28.99 -13.11
C GLU A 28 56.71 -29.03 -12.85
N LYS A 29 57.22 -28.11 -12.00
CA LYS A 29 58.63 -28.11 -11.57
C LYS A 29 58.88 -29.23 -10.55
N GLY A 30 57.97 -29.43 -9.60
CA GLY A 30 58.01 -30.50 -8.62
C GLY A 30 58.08 -31.87 -9.28
N GLU A 31 57.19 -32.16 -10.24
CA GLU A 31 57.19 -33.42 -11.00
C GLU A 31 58.53 -33.73 -11.70
N ARG A 32 59.24 -32.69 -12.15
CA ARG A 32 60.59 -32.85 -12.71
C ARG A 32 61.63 -33.14 -11.65
N ALA A 33 61.55 -32.47 -10.49
CA ALA A 33 62.46 -32.66 -9.36
C ALA A 33 62.33 -34.06 -8.73
N LEU A 34 61.12 -34.63 -8.70
CA LEU A 34 60.86 -35.97 -8.15
C LEU A 34 61.71 -37.09 -8.79
N LYS A 35 62.25 -36.88 -9.99
CA LYS A 35 63.14 -37.84 -10.67
C LYS A 35 64.57 -37.89 -10.10
N TYR A 36 64.92 -36.91 -9.26
CA TYR A 36 66.28 -36.71 -8.75
C TYR A 36 66.34 -36.72 -7.22
N LEU A 37 65.21 -36.95 -6.53
CA LEU A 37 65.09 -36.96 -5.08
C LEU A 37 64.98 -38.38 -4.54
N GLU A 38 65.40 -38.60 -3.29
CA GLU A 38 65.14 -39.84 -2.57
C GLU A 38 63.65 -39.94 -2.18
N ASP A 39 63.14 -41.16 -1.98
CA ASP A 39 61.70 -41.42 -1.76
C ASP A 39 61.09 -40.57 -0.63
N ALA A 40 61.82 -40.37 0.48
CA ALA A 40 61.33 -39.58 1.61
C ALA A 40 61.20 -38.08 1.28
N GLU A 41 62.15 -37.52 0.53
CA GLU A 41 62.14 -36.13 0.08
C GLU A 41 61.07 -35.91 -1.00
N ALA A 42 60.94 -36.87 -1.91
CA ALA A 42 59.93 -36.87 -2.96
C ALA A 42 58.50 -36.89 -2.39
N GLU A 43 58.25 -37.71 -1.37
CA GLU A 43 56.95 -37.76 -0.70
C GLU A 43 56.64 -36.47 0.05
N THR A 44 57.63 -35.89 0.73
CA THR A 44 57.50 -34.60 1.41
C THR A 44 57.11 -33.49 0.43
N LEU A 45 57.80 -33.39 -0.71
CA LEU A 45 57.51 -32.40 -1.75
C LEU A 45 56.12 -32.59 -2.37
N ARG A 46 55.71 -33.84 -2.64
CA ARG A 46 54.35 -34.15 -3.14
C ARG A 46 53.29 -33.67 -2.15
N LYS A 47 53.49 -33.96 -0.87
CA LYS A 47 52.58 -33.56 0.19
C LYS A 47 52.46 -32.04 0.30
N GLU A 48 53.57 -31.30 0.31
CA GLU A 48 53.53 -29.83 0.38
C GLU A 48 52.80 -29.18 -0.80
N ILE A 49 53.06 -29.66 -2.02
CA ILE A 49 52.37 -29.18 -3.23
C ILE A 49 50.88 -29.49 -3.13
N HIS A 50 50.52 -30.69 -2.68
CA HIS A 50 49.13 -31.09 -2.48
C HIS A 50 48.44 -30.20 -1.43
N ASP A 51 49.03 -30.03 -0.25
CA ASP A 51 48.50 -29.22 0.84
C ASP A 51 48.28 -27.76 0.41
N HIS A 52 49.21 -27.19 -0.37
CA HIS A 52 49.04 -25.85 -0.93
C HIS A 52 47.94 -25.76 -1.98
N VAL A 53 47.77 -26.79 -2.83
CA VAL A 53 46.67 -26.86 -3.80
C VAL A 53 45.33 -26.93 -3.10
N GLU A 54 45.18 -27.78 -2.08
CA GLU A 54 43.93 -27.89 -1.33
C GLU A 54 43.62 -26.60 -0.56
N ARG A 55 44.60 -26.00 0.11
CA ARG A 55 44.42 -24.71 0.79
C ARG A 55 44.00 -23.59 -0.16
N LEU A 56 44.59 -23.53 -1.36
CA LEU A 56 44.21 -22.51 -2.35
C LEU A 56 42.80 -22.77 -2.90
N LYS A 57 42.41 -24.02 -3.12
CA LYS A 57 41.05 -24.38 -3.54
C LYS A 57 40.02 -23.97 -2.49
N GLU A 58 40.28 -24.29 -1.22
CA GLU A 58 39.40 -23.94 -0.11
C GLU A 58 39.25 -22.42 0.01
N LEU A 59 40.37 -21.69 -0.01
CA LEU A 59 40.36 -20.22 0.06
C LEU A 59 39.61 -19.61 -1.13
N THR A 60 39.85 -20.11 -2.35
CA THR A 60 39.13 -19.66 -3.55
C THR A 60 37.63 -19.92 -3.43
N SER A 61 37.23 -21.09 -2.92
CA SER A 61 35.83 -21.43 -2.68
C SER A 61 35.17 -20.46 -1.70
N THR A 62 35.84 -20.19 -0.57
CA THR A 62 35.35 -19.25 0.45
C THR A 62 35.22 -17.83 -0.10
N VAL A 63 36.25 -17.30 -0.77
CA VAL A 63 36.20 -15.96 -1.38
C VAL A 63 35.08 -15.84 -2.41
N ARG A 64 34.87 -16.87 -3.25
CA ARG A 64 33.76 -16.89 -4.22
C ARG A 64 32.39 -16.89 -3.54
N LYS A 65 32.21 -17.68 -2.48
CA LYS A 65 30.96 -17.70 -1.70
C LYS A 65 30.67 -16.33 -1.11
N GLU A 66 31.65 -15.72 -0.45
CA GLU A 66 31.52 -14.37 0.13
C GLU A 66 31.22 -13.32 -0.95
N HIS A 67 31.88 -13.39 -2.11
CA HIS A 67 31.63 -12.50 -3.24
C HIS A 67 30.17 -12.62 -3.72
N MET A 68 29.68 -13.84 -3.95
CA MET A 68 28.30 -14.06 -4.39
C MET A 68 27.28 -13.60 -3.35
N THR A 69 27.54 -13.82 -2.06
CA THR A 69 26.66 -13.34 -0.99
C THR A 69 26.62 -11.82 -0.93
N LEU A 70 27.77 -11.16 -1.03
CA LEU A 70 27.85 -9.71 -1.01
C LEU A 70 27.20 -9.07 -2.25
N GLU A 71 27.36 -9.68 -3.42
CA GLU A 71 26.71 -9.26 -4.66
C GLU A 71 25.18 -9.33 -4.54
N LYS A 72 24.65 -10.45 -4.02
CA LYS A 72 23.22 -10.59 -3.72
C LYS A 72 22.74 -9.54 -2.74
N GLY A 73 23.48 -9.29 -1.66
CA GLY A 73 23.15 -8.27 -0.66
C GLY A 73 23.13 -6.85 -1.24
N LEU A 74 24.11 -6.52 -2.11
CA LEU A 74 24.14 -5.23 -2.81
C LEU A 74 22.95 -5.07 -3.76
N HIS A 75 22.61 -6.12 -4.51
CA HIS A 75 21.45 -6.10 -5.39
C HIS A 75 20.15 -5.90 -4.61
N LEU A 76 19.92 -6.68 -3.56
CA LEU A 76 18.76 -6.53 -2.67
C LEU A 76 18.69 -5.12 -2.06
N THR A 77 19.82 -4.57 -1.60
CA THR A 77 19.87 -3.23 -0.99
C THR A 77 19.44 -2.17 -1.99
N LYS A 78 19.88 -2.30 -3.25
CA LYS A 78 19.48 -1.40 -4.32
C LYS A 78 17.99 -1.51 -4.62
N GLU A 79 17.49 -2.73 -4.83
CA GLU A 79 16.06 -2.94 -5.11
C GLU A 79 15.15 -2.42 -3.99
N PHE A 80 15.52 -2.68 -2.73
CA PHE A 80 14.81 -2.16 -1.58
C PHE A 80 14.82 -0.63 -1.57
N SER A 81 16.00 0.00 -1.69
CA SER A 81 16.13 1.46 -1.70
C SER A 81 15.27 2.10 -2.78
N ASP A 82 15.32 1.59 -4.01
CA ASP A 82 14.62 2.16 -5.15
C ASP A 82 13.09 2.03 -4.97
N LYS A 83 12.61 0.84 -4.57
CA LYS A 83 11.17 0.62 -4.33
C LYS A 83 10.65 1.36 -3.11
N TYR A 84 11.42 1.40 -2.03
CA TYR A 84 11.10 2.13 -0.81
C TYR A 84 10.92 3.62 -1.11
N LYS A 85 11.84 4.23 -1.85
CA LYS A 85 11.75 5.64 -2.24
C LYS A 85 10.52 5.92 -3.10
N ALA A 86 10.30 5.09 -4.13
CA ALA A 86 9.14 5.23 -5.01
C ALA A 86 7.82 5.13 -4.23
N LEU A 87 7.72 4.18 -3.31
CA LEU A 87 6.51 3.97 -2.52
C LEU A 87 6.30 5.09 -1.47
N THR A 88 7.36 5.55 -0.81
CA THR A 88 7.28 6.66 0.15
C THR A 88 6.85 7.95 -0.54
N GLN A 89 7.39 8.23 -1.72
CA GLN A 89 6.98 9.37 -2.54
C GLN A 89 5.51 9.25 -2.95
N TRP A 90 5.10 8.08 -3.45
CA TRP A 90 3.71 7.84 -3.83
C TRP A 90 2.74 8.00 -2.64
N ILE A 91 3.10 7.52 -1.45
CA ILE A 91 2.30 7.72 -0.22
C ILE A 91 2.16 9.21 0.09
N ALA A 92 3.24 9.99 0.00
CA ALA A 92 3.21 11.42 0.25
C ALA A 92 2.29 12.14 -0.75
N GLU A 93 2.43 11.85 -2.05
CA GLU A 93 1.59 12.42 -3.10
C GLU A 93 0.10 12.08 -2.90
N TYR A 94 -0.22 10.83 -2.57
CA TYR A 94 -1.61 10.41 -2.33
C TYR A 94 -2.18 10.97 -1.03
N ARG A 95 -1.35 11.15 0.00
CA ARG A 95 -1.74 11.81 1.24
C ARG A 95 -2.14 13.26 0.96
N ASP A 96 -1.37 13.97 0.14
CA ASP A 96 -1.68 15.35 -0.26
C ASP A 96 -2.96 15.43 -1.11
N ILE A 97 -3.19 14.47 -2.00
CA ILE A 97 -4.44 14.38 -2.78
C ILE A 97 -5.65 14.20 -1.86
N LEU A 98 -5.55 13.36 -0.82
CA LEU A 98 -6.63 13.13 0.13
C LEU A 98 -6.85 14.31 1.09
N HIS A 99 -5.78 14.98 1.53
CA HIS A 99 -5.86 16.17 2.39
C HIS A 99 -6.18 17.47 1.64
N GLY A 100 -6.26 17.42 0.30
CA GLY A 100 -6.66 18.56 -0.51
C GLY A 100 -8.03 19.10 -0.08
N PRO A 101 -8.29 20.42 -0.21
CA PRO A 101 -9.56 21.02 0.20
C PRO A 101 -10.74 20.32 -0.47
N GLU A 102 -11.62 19.73 0.33
CA GLU A 102 -12.86 19.14 -0.17
C GLU A 102 -13.79 20.28 -0.58
N GLU A 103 -13.88 20.57 -1.89
CA GLU A 103 -14.83 21.57 -2.38
C GLU A 103 -16.26 21.14 -2.05
N PRO A 104 -17.02 21.93 -1.28
CA PRO A 104 -18.42 21.62 -1.01
C PRO A 104 -19.21 21.69 -2.31
N LYS A 105 -19.84 20.57 -2.67
CA LYS A 105 -20.73 20.48 -3.83
C LYS A 105 -22.18 20.70 -3.41
N MET A 106 -22.90 21.54 -4.14
CA MET A 106 -24.29 21.89 -3.82
C MET A 106 -25.26 20.85 -4.37
N GLU A 107 -25.02 20.38 -5.60
CA GLU A 107 -25.95 19.50 -6.29
C GLU A 107 -25.72 18.02 -5.96
N LEU A 108 -26.79 17.21 -5.95
CA LEU A 108 -26.70 15.78 -5.62
C LEU A 108 -25.82 15.02 -6.62
N TYR A 109 -25.93 15.33 -7.92
CA TYR A 109 -25.13 14.67 -8.95
C TYR A 109 -23.64 14.98 -8.80
N GLU A 110 -23.28 16.19 -8.37
CA GLU A 110 -21.90 16.59 -8.10
C GLU A 110 -21.32 15.86 -6.88
N LYS A 111 -22.10 15.74 -5.79
CA LYS A 111 -21.71 14.95 -4.60
C LYS A 111 -21.48 13.49 -4.97
N LYS A 112 -22.33 12.90 -5.82
CA LYS A 112 -22.16 11.52 -6.32
C LYS A 112 -20.92 11.36 -7.19
N ALA A 113 -20.62 12.33 -8.07
CA ALA A 113 -19.40 12.32 -8.87
C ALA A 113 -18.14 12.39 -8.00
N GLN A 114 -18.16 13.25 -6.97
CA GLN A 114 -17.09 13.34 -5.99
C GLN A 114 -16.91 12.03 -5.21
N LEU A 115 -17.99 11.41 -4.74
CA LEU A 115 -17.93 10.10 -4.10
C LEU A 115 -17.29 9.05 -5.01
N SER A 116 -17.66 9.00 -6.29
CA SER A 116 -17.08 8.08 -7.27
C SER A 116 -15.56 8.30 -7.42
N LYS A 117 -15.11 9.56 -7.49
CA LYS A 117 -13.68 9.92 -7.53
C LYS A 117 -12.94 9.37 -6.30
N TYR A 118 -13.45 9.61 -5.09
CA TYR A 118 -12.79 9.14 -3.86
C TYR A 118 -12.83 7.62 -3.70
N LYS A 119 -13.88 6.93 -4.17
CA LYS A 119 -13.89 5.47 -4.27
C LYS A 119 -12.80 4.95 -5.19
N SER A 120 -12.58 5.59 -6.34
CA SER A 120 -11.48 5.25 -7.25
C SER A 120 -10.11 5.47 -6.62
N LEU A 121 -9.94 6.56 -5.85
CA LEU A 121 -8.70 6.81 -5.10
C LEU A 121 -8.47 5.73 -4.05
N GLN A 122 -9.49 5.37 -3.26
CA GLN A 122 -9.41 4.29 -2.28
C GLN A 122 -9.01 2.96 -2.92
N GLN A 123 -9.62 2.58 -4.05
CA GLN A 123 -9.23 1.35 -4.77
C GLN A 123 -7.78 1.40 -5.25
N THR A 124 -7.31 2.57 -5.71
CA THR A 124 -5.92 2.75 -6.11
C THR A 124 -4.96 2.61 -4.93
N VAL A 125 -5.36 3.09 -3.75
CA VAL A 125 -4.57 2.91 -2.52
C VAL A 125 -4.47 1.43 -2.18
N LEU A 126 -5.61 0.73 -2.14
CA LEU A 126 -5.66 -0.70 -1.83
C LEU A 126 -4.88 -1.56 -2.84
N SER A 127 -4.85 -1.19 -4.11
CA SER A 127 -4.09 -1.94 -5.13
C SER A 127 -2.57 -1.88 -4.93
N HIS A 128 -2.07 -0.96 -4.09
CA HIS A 128 -0.64 -0.87 -3.76
C HIS A 128 -0.21 -1.80 -2.61
N GLU A 129 -1.14 -2.48 -1.93
CA GLU A 129 -0.83 -3.42 -0.85
C GLU A 129 0.23 -4.48 -1.23
N PRO A 130 0.18 -5.14 -2.41
CA PRO A 130 1.19 -6.11 -2.81
C PRO A 130 2.58 -5.48 -2.97
N SER A 131 2.64 -4.21 -3.40
CA SER A 131 3.90 -3.47 -3.55
C SER A 131 4.51 -3.18 -2.17
N VAL A 132 3.70 -2.70 -1.22
CA VAL A 132 4.11 -2.46 0.18
C VAL A 132 4.65 -3.75 0.80
N LYS A 133 3.91 -4.85 0.64
CA LYS A 133 4.33 -6.18 1.12
C LYS A 133 5.66 -6.62 0.49
N SER A 134 5.84 -6.40 -0.81
CA SER A 134 7.09 -6.75 -1.51
C SER A 134 8.30 -5.95 -1.02
N VAL A 135 8.11 -4.67 -0.66
CA VAL A 135 9.16 -3.85 -0.07
C VAL A 135 9.51 -4.34 1.33
N ARG A 136 8.50 -4.69 2.14
CA ARG A 136 8.69 -5.25 3.47
C ARG A 136 9.47 -6.56 3.44
N GLU A 137 9.07 -7.52 2.61
CA GLU A 137 9.77 -8.82 2.48
C GLU A 137 11.23 -8.65 2.05
N LYS A 138 11.51 -7.72 1.13
CA LYS A 138 12.90 -7.39 0.75
C LYS A 138 13.67 -6.71 1.88
N GLY A 139 13.00 -5.84 2.64
CA GLY A 139 13.55 -5.20 3.80
C GLY A 139 13.91 -6.19 4.91
N GLU A 140 13.04 -7.17 5.16
CA GLU A 140 13.27 -8.28 6.11
C GLU A 140 14.46 -9.14 5.67
N ALA A 141 14.52 -9.53 4.39
CA ALA A 141 15.67 -10.26 3.85
C ALA A 141 16.99 -9.48 3.97
N LEU A 142 16.95 -8.14 3.89
CA LEU A 142 18.11 -7.29 4.13
C LEU A 142 18.46 -7.15 5.60
N LEU A 143 17.47 -7.14 6.50
CA LEU A 143 17.70 -7.13 7.94
C LEU A 143 18.47 -8.37 8.39
N GLU A 144 18.19 -9.54 7.81
CA GLU A 144 18.96 -10.76 8.07
C GLU A 144 20.44 -10.63 7.66
N LEU A 145 20.73 -9.85 6.61
CA LEU A 145 22.09 -9.66 6.08
C LEU A 145 22.88 -8.57 6.81
N VAL A 146 22.23 -7.48 7.25
CA VAL A 146 22.90 -6.26 7.72
C VAL A 146 22.66 -6.00 9.21
N GLN A 147 21.61 -6.58 9.81
CA GLN A 147 21.20 -6.37 11.20
C GLN A 147 21.11 -4.89 11.60
N ASP A 148 20.65 -4.04 10.66
CA ASP A 148 20.57 -2.60 10.83
C ASP A 148 19.22 -2.21 11.46
N VAL A 149 19.25 -1.69 12.70
CA VAL A 149 18.05 -1.24 13.41
C VAL A 149 17.33 -0.12 12.66
N THR A 150 18.07 0.77 11.99
CA THR A 150 17.47 1.88 11.24
C THR A 150 16.69 1.42 10.00
N LEU A 151 17.05 0.26 9.46
CA LEU A 151 16.32 -0.36 8.35
C LEU A 151 14.96 -0.89 8.83
N LYS A 152 14.92 -1.47 10.04
CA LYS A 152 13.67 -1.94 10.64
C LYS A 152 12.70 -0.81 10.87
N ASP A 153 13.15 0.28 11.49
CA ASP A 153 12.32 1.46 11.75
C ASP A 153 11.73 2.04 10.46
N LYS A 154 12.51 2.05 9.36
CA LYS A 154 12.01 2.49 8.04
C LYS A 154 10.92 1.61 7.47
N ILE A 155 11.04 0.29 7.61
CA ILE A 155 10.04 -0.68 7.14
C ILE A 155 8.75 -0.53 7.94
N ASP A 156 8.87 -0.43 9.27
CA ASP A 156 7.74 -0.26 10.17
C ASP A 156 7.03 1.09 9.92
N GLN A 157 7.79 2.17 9.71
CA GLN A 157 7.23 3.48 9.35
C GLN A 157 6.46 3.43 8.02
N LEU A 158 7.02 2.80 6.98
CA LEU A 158 6.35 2.67 5.68
C LEU A 158 5.02 1.92 5.80
N GLN A 159 4.99 0.87 6.62
CA GLN A 159 3.77 0.11 6.90
C GLN A 159 2.74 1.00 7.62
N SER A 160 3.17 1.76 8.64
CA SER A 160 2.29 2.69 9.35
C SER A 160 1.72 3.75 8.41
N ASP A 161 2.58 4.41 7.63
CA ASP A 161 2.19 5.48 6.70
C ASP A 161 1.16 4.98 5.66
N TYR A 162 1.32 3.74 5.18
CA TYR A 162 0.37 3.12 4.27
C TYR A 162 -0.98 2.78 4.95
N GLN A 163 -0.96 2.31 6.20
CA GLN A 163 -2.20 2.05 6.95
C GLN A 163 -2.96 3.34 7.27
N ASP A 164 -2.24 4.41 7.61
CA ASP A 164 -2.81 5.73 7.81
C ASP A 164 -3.46 6.25 6.53
N LEU A 165 -2.79 6.08 5.39
CA LEU A 165 -3.33 6.44 4.08
C LEU A 165 -4.60 5.64 3.73
N CYS A 166 -4.60 4.33 3.99
CA CYS A 166 -5.78 3.48 3.82
C CYS A 166 -6.95 3.96 4.69
N SER A 167 -6.67 4.31 5.95
CA SER A 167 -7.68 4.77 6.91
C SER A 167 -8.25 6.12 6.49
N ALA A 168 -7.42 7.09 6.14
CA ALA A 168 -7.85 8.39 5.63
C ALA A 168 -8.72 8.24 4.37
N ALA A 169 -8.30 7.43 3.40
CA ALA A 169 -9.08 7.19 2.18
C ALA A 169 -10.46 6.60 2.50
N LYS A 170 -10.53 5.67 3.44
CA LYS A 170 -11.80 5.07 3.90
C LYS A 170 -12.68 6.08 4.60
N GLU A 171 -12.13 6.90 5.48
CA GLU A 171 -12.87 7.95 6.20
C GLU A 171 -13.49 8.97 5.23
N HIS A 172 -12.73 9.42 4.22
CA HIS A 172 -13.26 10.31 3.17
C HIS A 172 -14.43 9.68 2.40
N VAL A 173 -14.30 8.41 2.01
CA VAL A 173 -15.40 7.70 1.32
C VAL A 173 -16.63 7.60 2.22
N CYS A 174 -16.48 7.16 3.47
CA CYS A 174 -17.60 7.04 4.40
C CYS A 174 -18.29 8.40 4.67
N SER A 175 -17.52 9.47 4.81
CA SER A 175 -18.03 10.83 4.99
C SER A 175 -18.85 11.29 3.76
N LEU A 176 -18.32 11.09 2.55
CA LEU A 176 -19.03 11.41 1.31
C LEU A 176 -20.28 10.57 1.11
N GLU A 177 -20.24 9.29 1.46
CA GLU A 177 -21.43 8.41 1.42
C GLU A 177 -22.53 8.90 2.36
N ALA A 178 -22.18 9.36 3.56
CA ALA A 178 -23.15 9.97 4.47
C ALA A 178 -23.76 11.24 3.87
N LYS A 179 -22.93 12.17 3.38
CA LYS A 179 -23.40 13.43 2.75
C LYS A 179 -24.30 13.20 1.52
N VAL A 180 -24.02 12.17 0.72
CA VAL A 180 -24.87 11.79 -0.42
C VAL A 180 -26.20 11.25 0.07
N ARG A 181 -26.18 10.32 1.03
CA ARG A 181 -27.38 9.73 1.63
C ARG A 181 -28.30 10.78 2.24
N ASP A 182 -27.75 11.69 3.05
CA ASP A 182 -28.52 12.75 3.70
C ASP A 182 -29.23 13.65 2.66
N HIS A 183 -28.59 13.92 1.52
CA HIS A 183 -29.19 14.70 0.44
C HIS A 183 -30.25 13.89 -0.34
N GLU A 184 -30.04 12.59 -0.53
CA GLU A 184 -31.07 11.71 -1.12
C GLU A 184 -32.31 11.65 -0.24
N ASP A 185 -32.13 11.48 1.07
CA ASP A 185 -33.22 11.44 2.05
C ASP A 185 -33.97 12.78 2.08
N TYR A 186 -33.26 13.92 2.13
CA TYR A 186 -33.86 15.25 2.06
C TYR A 186 -34.69 15.44 0.79
N ASN A 187 -34.16 15.05 -0.38
CA ASN A 187 -34.88 15.19 -1.64
C ASN A 187 -36.13 14.30 -1.69
N SER A 188 -36.07 13.11 -1.10
CA SER A 188 -37.23 12.21 -0.99
C SER A 188 -38.34 12.82 -0.12
N GLU A 189 -37.97 13.34 1.06
CA GLU A 189 -38.93 14.01 1.96
C GLU A 189 -39.54 15.27 1.31
N LEU A 190 -38.71 16.08 0.63
CA LEU A 190 -39.16 17.25 -0.10
C LEU A 190 -40.18 16.87 -1.19
N GLN A 191 -39.91 15.83 -1.98
CA GLN A 191 -40.83 15.35 -3.02
C GLN A 191 -42.18 14.89 -2.45
N GLU A 192 -42.20 14.19 -1.31
CA GLU A 192 -43.45 13.79 -0.67
C GLU A 192 -44.23 14.99 -0.12
N VAL A 193 -43.55 16.02 0.41
CA VAL A 193 -44.17 17.28 0.82
C VAL A 193 -44.75 18.04 -0.39
N GLU A 194 -44.00 18.18 -1.47
CA GLU A 194 -44.44 18.84 -2.70
C GLU A 194 -45.67 18.13 -3.30
N LYS A 195 -45.64 16.80 -3.36
CA LYS A 195 -46.76 15.97 -3.81
C LYS A 195 -47.98 16.15 -2.91
N TRP A 196 -47.81 16.18 -1.59
CA TRP A 196 -48.89 16.45 -0.65
C TRP A 196 -49.50 17.85 -0.87
N LEU A 197 -48.65 18.87 -1.05
CA LEU A 197 -49.08 20.25 -1.34
C LEU A 197 -49.86 20.33 -2.65
N LEU A 198 -49.38 19.67 -3.72
CA LEU A 198 -50.07 19.61 -5.02
C LEU A 198 -51.42 18.91 -4.93
N GLN A 199 -51.52 17.82 -4.15
CA GLN A 199 -52.79 17.15 -3.90
C GLN A 199 -53.76 18.05 -3.13
N MET A 200 -53.27 18.78 -2.12
CA MET A 200 -54.08 19.68 -1.32
C MET A 200 -54.55 20.89 -2.14
N SER A 201 -53.67 21.50 -2.95
CA SER A 201 -54.05 22.59 -3.85
C SER A 201 -55.06 22.12 -4.90
N GLY A 202 -54.88 20.93 -5.45
CA GLY A 202 -55.86 20.30 -6.35
C GLY A 202 -57.24 20.13 -5.71
N ARG A 203 -57.32 19.74 -4.43
CA ARG A 203 -58.59 19.66 -3.69
C ARG A 203 -59.23 21.02 -3.41
N LEU A 204 -58.42 22.05 -3.21
CA LEU A 204 -58.90 23.42 -2.98
C LEU A 204 -59.38 24.10 -4.26
N VAL A 205 -58.81 23.72 -5.42
CA VAL A 205 -59.17 24.27 -6.74
C VAL A 205 -60.25 23.43 -7.44
N ALA A 206 -60.45 22.17 -7.05
CA ALA A 206 -61.56 21.35 -7.53
C ALA A 206 -62.90 21.96 -7.11
N PRO A 207 -63.77 22.34 -8.07
CA PRO A 207 -65.09 22.87 -7.76
C PRO A 207 -65.99 21.69 -7.37
N ASP A 208 -66.02 21.36 -6.09
CA ASP A 208 -67.16 20.60 -5.54
C ASP A 208 -67.78 21.32 -4.35
N LEU A 209 -68.24 22.55 -4.62
CA LEU A 209 -69.26 23.26 -3.84
C LEU A 209 -70.12 24.15 -4.75
N MET A 210 -70.32 23.79 -6.02
CA MET A 210 -71.37 24.45 -6.83
C MET A 210 -72.78 23.92 -6.49
N GLU A 211 -72.92 22.94 -5.59
CA GLU A 211 -74.20 22.57 -4.96
C GLU A 211 -74.02 22.14 -3.49
N THR A 212 -73.66 23.06 -2.58
CA THR A 212 -74.05 22.87 -1.17
C THR A 212 -74.65 24.15 -0.61
N SER A 213 -75.92 24.33 -0.91
CA SER A 213 -76.80 25.35 -0.36
C SER A 213 -77.19 25.04 1.09
N SER A 214 -76.23 24.87 2.00
CA SER A 214 -76.46 25.10 3.43
C SER A 214 -75.17 25.41 4.19
N LEU A 215 -75.24 26.46 5.03
CA LEU A 215 -74.19 26.91 5.97
C LEU A 215 -73.72 25.77 6.90
N GLU A 216 -74.60 24.82 7.19
CA GLU A 216 -74.37 23.66 8.03
C GLU A 216 -73.32 22.72 7.44
N THR A 217 -73.35 22.51 6.12
CA THR A 217 -72.40 21.64 5.41
C THR A 217 -70.98 22.22 5.44
N ILE A 218 -70.86 23.54 5.27
CA ILE A 218 -69.57 24.25 5.33
C ILE A 218 -68.97 24.16 6.75
N THR A 219 -69.82 24.33 7.77
CA THR A 219 -69.37 24.27 9.18
C THR A 219 -68.90 22.87 9.57
N GLN A 220 -69.57 21.84 9.07
CA GLN A 220 -69.23 20.45 9.33
C GLN A 220 -67.93 20.01 8.61
N GLN A 221 -67.70 20.50 7.39
CA GLN A 221 -66.44 20.26 6.67
C GLN A 221 -65.24 20.95 7.34
N LEU A 222 -65.42 22.18 7.83
CA LEU A 222 -64.38 22.89 8.58
C LEU A 222 -64.00 22.16 9.88
N ALA A 223 -65.00 21.62 10.60
CA ALA A 223 -64.76 20.83 11.81
C ALA A 223 -63.98 19.54 11.51
N ARG A 224 -64.34 18.83 10.44
CA ARG A 224 -63.62 17.62 9.98
C ARG A 224 -62.17 17.92 9.60
N HIS A 225 -61.92 19.02 8.91
CA HIS A 225 -60.57 19.40 8.50
C HIS A 225 -59.67 19.75 9.70
N LYS A 226 -60.22 20.45 10.72
CA LYS A 226 -59.48 20.72 11.97
C LYS A 226 -59.12 19.45 12.72
N VAL A 227 -60.03 18.49 12.82
CA VAL A 227 -59.77 17.21 13.49
C VAL A 227 -58.70 16.40 12.74
N GLY A 228 -58.72 16.41 11.40
CA GLY A 228 -57.70 15.75 10.57
C GLY A 228 -56.31 16.36 10.75
N LEU A 229 -56.20 17.70 10.80
CA LEU A 229 -54.95 18.40 11.06
C LEU A 229 -54.42 18.09 12.47
N ILE A 230 -55.27 18.15 13.50
CA ILE A 230 -54.88 17.85 14.88
C ILE A 230 -54.43 16.39 15.03
N SER A 231 -55.11 15.44 14.37
CA SER A 231 -54.71 14.02 14.40
C SER A 231 -53.37 13.78 13.69
N LYS A 232 -53.10 14.52 12.60
CA LYS A 232 -51.83 14.44 11.87
C LYS A 232 -50.68 15.04 12.70
N GLU A 233 -50.93 16.16 13.38
CA GLU A 233 -49.99 16.81 14.29
C GLU A 233 -49.64 15.92 15.51
N LEU A 234 -50.63 15.24 16.09
CA LEU A 234 -50.44 14.34 17.23
C LEU A 234 -49.63 13.08 16.86
N LYS A 235 -49.81 12.56 15.64
CA LYS A 235 -48.99 11.46 15.12
C LYS A 235 -47.56 11.89 14.80
N ASN A 236 -47.38 13.10 14.28
CA ASN A 236 -46.05 13.64 13.97
C ASN A 236 -45.23 13.95 15.24
N THR A 237 -45.90 14.22 16.36
CA THR A 237 -45.28 14.53 17.65
C THR A 237 -45.13 13.31 18.57
N GLY A 238 -45.55 12.11 18.12
CA GLY A 238 -45.34 10.84 18.83
C GLY A 238 -46.25 10.62 20.05
N TRP A 239 -47.36 11.37 20.18
CA TRP A 239 -48.31 11.23 21.29
C TRP A 239 -49.48 10.28 20.99
N LEU A 240 -49.58 9.80 19.74
CA LEU A 240 -50.52 8.78 19.24
C LEU A 240 -49.82 7.90 18.20
#